data_AF-A0A523R6H9-F1
#
_entry.id   AF-A0A523R6H9-F1
#
_cell.length_a   1.000
_cell.length_b   1.000
_cell.length_c   1.000
_cell.angle_alpha   90.00
_cell.angle_beta   90.00
_cell.angle_gamma   90.00
#
_symmetry.space_group_name_H-M   'P 1'
#
loop_
_entity.id
_entity.type
_entity.pdbx_description
1 polymer ?
#
loop_
_entity_poly.entity_id
_entity_poly.type
_entity_poly.pdbx_seq_one_letter_code
_entity_poly.pdbx_strand_id
1 'polypeptide(L)'
;MEFKILILCDGKYGDRAAKVIKKKFNGTKIITIQERNPAEFIDDVDLGEQVERDIAHADLLIIYVRHPDVVAEICYRKKPTILAVDFGEGFLRQQREDNPTMIMPSSMCCITSKTGINEIDEYYRHFGYPLFEVKLQNSNGEIPIIREVKTIVESPCGATNVSLEHIRGKPLTPETITAFGLNVRYECREPVSILLSHRDMADSSALLQMISLLDALEKEAPKQFLQGTPMGIYASKRREEYQCPNPKSDLFAEVE
;
A
#
# COMPACT_ATOMS: atom_id res chain seq x y z
N MET A 1 -22.30 -4.21 -12.51
CA MET A 1 -21.39 -3.37 -13.33
C MET A 1 -19.97 -3.74 -12.96
N GLU A 2 -19.05 -3.76 -13.92
CA GLU A 2 -17.63 -3.97 -13.66
C GLU A 2 -17.03 -2.70 -13.05
N PHE A 3 -16.29 -2.82 -11.95
CA PHE A 3 -15.63 -1.69 -11.27
C PHE A 3 -14.43 -1.21 -12.10
N LYS A 4 -14.46 0.06 -12.50
CA LYS A 4 -13.51 0.66 -13.45
C LYS A 4 -12.53 1.58 -12.73
N ILE A 5 -11.27 1.15 -12.72
CA ILE A 5 -10.17 1.93 -12.16
C ILE A 5 -9.38 2.55 -13.31
N LEU A 6 -9.18 3.86 -13.26
CA LEU A 6 -8.28 4.56 -14.18
C LEU A 6 -6.99 4.94 -13.46
N ILE A 7 -5.87 4.40 -13.94
CA ILE A 7 -4.53 4.72 -13.45
C ILE A 7 -3.91 5.73 -14.40
N LEU A 8 -3.58 6.92 -13.88
CA LEU A 8 -2.94 8.00 -14.64
C LEU A 8 -1.48 8.07 -14.20
N CYS A 9 -0.53 7.89 -15.12
CA CYS A 9 0.90 7.95 -14.81
C CYS A 9 1.66 8.84 -15.79
N ASP A 10 2.85 9.29 -15.41
CA ASP A 10 3.77 10.04 -16.27
C ASP A 10 4.92 9.16 -16.83
N GLY A 11 4.77 7.83 -16.73
CA GLY A 11 5.74 6.85 -17.22
C GLY A 11 6.86 6.47 -16.25
N LYS A 12 6.96 7.08 -15.05
CA LYS A 12 7.95 6.64 -14.04
C LYS A 12 7.44 5.54 -13.12
N TYR A 13 6.17 5.64 -12.74
CA TYR A 13 5.53 4.76 -11.76
C TYR A 13 4.18 4.27 -12.29
N GLY A 14 3.58 3.28 -11.62
CA GLY A 14 2.24 2.78 -11.95
C GLY A 14 2.21 1.51 -12.80
N ASP A 15 3.18 1.22 -13.67
CA ASP A 15 3.11 0.04 -14.56
C ASP A 15 3.01 -1.30 -13.82
N ARG A 16 3.86 -1.49 -12.80
CA ARG A 16 3.83 -2.70 -11.96
C ARG A 16 2.52 -2.77 -11.19
N ALA A 17 2.06 -1.65 -10.66
CA ALA A 17 0.80 -1.58 -9.92
C ALA A 17 -0.40 -1.90 -10.79
N ALA A 18 -0.47 -1.34 -12.00
CA ALA A 18 -1.53 -1.62 -12.96
C ALA A 18 -1.63 -3.12 -13.30
N LYS A 19 -0.50 -3.81 -13.49
CA LYS A 19 -0.48 -5.25 -13.74
C LYS A 19 -1.02 -6.06 -12.56
N VAL A 20 -0.78 -5.62 -11.33
CA VAL A 20 -1.24 -6.29 -10.10
C VAL A 20 -2.73 -5.99 -9.87
N ILE A 21 -3.12 -4.72 -9.94
CA ILE A 21 -4.50 -4.25 -9.75
C ILE A 21 -5.44 -4.91 -10.77
N LYS A 22 -5.01 -5.01 -12.04
CA LYS A 22 -5.82 -5.64 -13.10
C LYS A 22 -6.15 -7.11 -12.86
N LYS A 23 -5.38 -7.84 -12.03
CA LYS A 23 -5.70 -9.23 -11.66
C LYS A 23 -6.96 -9.34 -10.79
N LYS A 24 -7.29 -8.29 -10.03
CA LYS A 24 -8.47 -8.24 -9.17
C LYS A 24 -9.57 -7.36 -9.75
N PHE A 25 -9.20 -6.34 -10.52
CA PHE A 25 -10.13 -5.42 -11.18
C PHE A 25 -9.88 -5.41 -12.70
N ASN A 26 -10.54 -6.30 -13.42
CA ASN A 26 -10.36 -6.47 -14.88
C ASN A 26 -10.64 -5.17 -15.67
N GLY A 27 -11.55 -4.33 -15.18
CA GLY A 27 -11.91 -3.02 -15.71
C GLY A 27 -10.84 -1.94 -15.53
N THR A 28 -9.65 -2.29 -15.02
CA THR A 28 -8.55 -1.36 -14.83
C THR A 28 -7.91 -0.96 -16.16
N LYS A 29 -7.84 0.35 -16.41
CA LYS A 29 -7.16 0.98 -17.54
C LYS A 29 -5.99 1.82 -17.02
N ILE A 30 -4.87 1.80 -17.75
CA ILE A 30 -3.73 2.69 -17.50
C ILE A 30 -3.58 3.64 -18.69
N ILE A 31 -3.35 4.91 -18.39
CA ILE A 31 -3.02 5.95 -19.37
C ILE A 31 -1.74 6.63 -18.93
N THR A 32 -0.81 6.76 -19.87
CA THR A 32 0.40 7.54 -19.69
C THR A 32 0.16 8.95 -20.22
N ILE A 33 0.18 9.93 -19.32
CA ILE A 33 0.22 11.36 -19.66
C ILE A 33 1.68 11.73 -19.90
N GLN A 34 1.92 12.69 -20.79
CA GLN A 34 3.26 13.20 -21.08
C GLN A 34 3.96 13.66 -19.79
N GLU A 35 5.18 13.19 -19.57
CA GLU A 35 6.04 13.68 -18.49
C GLU A 35 6.32 15.18 -18.69
N ARG A 36 6.10 15.96 -17.64
CA ARG A 36 6.40 17.39 -17.59
C ARG A 36 7.31 17.67 -16.39
N ASN A 37 8.11 18.72 -16.47
CA ASN A 37 8.97 19.15 -15.38
C ASN A 37 8.11 19.67 -14.22
N PRO A 38 8.14 19.06 -13.01
CA PRO A 38 7.28 19.48 -11.90
C PRO A 38 7.54 20.91 -11.38
N ALA A 39 8.65 21.54 -11.78
CA ALA A 39 9.00 22.91 -11.42
C ALA A 39 8.45 23.97 -12.39
N GLU A 40 7.83 23.55 -13.50
CA GLU A 40 7.20 24.45 -14.46
C GLU A 40 5.75 24.71 -14.06
N PHE A 41 5.30 25.95 -14.22
CA PHE A 41 3.89 26.29 -14.10
C PHE A 41 3.22 26.14 -15.46
N ILE A 42 2.04 25.53 -15.50
CA ILE A 42 1.26 25.32 -16.71
C ILE A 42 -0.02 26.15 -16.61
N ASP A 43 -0.14 27.15 -17.48
CA ASP A 43 -1.34 28.00 -17.51
C ASP A 43 -2.58 27.23 -17.99
N ASP A 44 -2.45 26.45 -19.07
CA ASP A 44 -3.53 25.63 -19.64
C ASP A 44 -3.12 24.16 -19.73
N VAL A 45 -3.70 23.33 -18.87
CA VAL A 45 -3.51 21.88 -18.89
C VAL A 45 -4.55 21.25 -19.83
N ASP A 46 -4.14 20.90 -21.05
CA ASP A 46 -4.93 20.04 -21.93
C ASP A 46 -4.60 18.55 -21.67
N LEU A 47 -5.58 17.81 -21.16
CA LEU A 47 -5.49 16.36 -20.96
C LEU A 47 -5.78 15.56 -22.25
N GLY A 48 -6.41 16.18 -23.24
CA GLY A 48 -6.91 15.56 -24.45
C GLY A 48 -8.23 14.82 -24.26
N GLU A 49 -9.08 14.84 -25.29
CA GLU A 49 -10.45 14.29 -25.21
C GLU A 49 -10.53 12.83 -24.76
N GLN A 50 -9.53 12.02 -25.13
CA GLN A 50 -9.54 10.60 -24.78
C GLN A 50 -9.37 10.40 -23.26
N VAL A 51 -8.49 11.18 -22.64
CA VAL A 51 -8.25 11.12 -21.19
C VAL A 51 -9.48 11.63 -20.46
N GLU A 52 -10.10 12.71 -20.92
CA GLU A 52 -11.36 13.24 -20.38
C GLU A 52 -12.48 12.21 -20.41
N ARG A 53 -12.67 11.54 -21.55
CA ARG A 53 -13.64 10.46 -21.68
C ARG A 53 -13.33 9.35 -20.69
N ASP A 54 -12.08 8.92 -20.56
CA ASP A 54 -11.72 7.83 -19.66
C ASP A 54 -11.94 8.21 -18.18
N ILE A 55 -11.62 9.45 -17.78
CA ILE A 55 -11.90 9.97 -16.43
C ILE A 55 -13.40 9.94 -16.16
N ALA A 56 -14.22 10.42 -17.10
CA ALA A 56 -15.67 10.46 -16.93
C ALA A 56 -16.28 9.06 -16.69
N HIS A 57 -15.73 8.02 -17.31
CA HIS A 57 -16.22 6.63 -17.21
C HIS A 57 -15.60 5.83 -16.07
N ALA A 58 -14.61 6.36 -15.35
CA ALA A 58 -13.98 5.70 -14.22
C ALA A 58 -14.82 5.83 -12.94
N ASP A 59 -14.80 4.78 -12.12
CA ASP A 59 -15.36 4.78 -10.76
C ASP A 59 -14.31 5.29 -9.75
N LEU A 60 -13.03 4.96 -9.97
CA LEU A 60 -11.91 5.34 -9.13
C LEU A 60 -10.72 5.81 -9.98
N LEU A 61 -10.09 6.92 -9.58
CA LEU A 61 -8.82 7.38 -10.12
C LEU A 61 -7.66 7.02 -9.18
N ILE A 62 -6.57 6.50 -9.75
CA ILE A 62 -5.29 6.35 -9.05
C ILE A 62 -4.25 7.14 -9.82
N ILE A 63 -3.71 8.19 -9.18
CA ILE A 63 -2.86 9.17 -9.84
C ILE A 63 -1.40 8.98 -9.40
N TYR A 64 -0.56 8.57 -10.35
CA TYR A 64 0.91 8.50 -10.26
C TYR A 64 1.61 9.65 -10.99
N VAL A 65 0.86 10.62 -11.52
CA VAL A 65 1.40 11.84 -12.13
C VAL A 65 2.08 12.69 -11.07
N ARG A 66 3.28 13.21 -11.36
CA ARG A 66 4.10 13.98 -10.41
C ARG A 66 3.99 15.51 -10.57
N HIS A 67 3.27 16.00 -11.57
CA HIS A 67 3.13 17.44 -11.81
C HIS A 67 1.88 18.00 -11.11
N PRO A 68 2.01 18.96 -10.19
CA PRO A 68 0.88 19.44 -9.38
C PRO A 68 -0.26 20.02 -10.21
N ASP A 69 0.04 20.85 -11.23
CA ASP A 69 -1.00 21.46 -12.09
C ASP A 69 -1.81 20.41 -12.87
N VAL A 70 -1.15 19.37 -13.38
CA VAL A 70 -1.82 18.27 -14.08
C VAL A 70 -2.72 17.48 -13.13
N VAL A 71 -2.24 17.25 -11.90
CA VAL A 71 -3.04 16.59 -10.86
C VAL A 71 -4.25 17.44 -10.51
N ALA A 72 -4.09 18.75 -10.29
CA ALA A 72 -5.19 19.65 -9.99
C ALA A 72 -6.26 19.64 -11.10
N GLU A 73 -5.85 19.70 -12.37
CA GLU A 73 -6.77 19.67 -13.51
C GLU A 73 -7.61 18.37 -13.54
N ILE A 74 -6.97 17.22 -13.30
CA ILE A 74 -7.67 15.93 -13.20
C ILE A 74 -8.68 15.96 -12.04
N CYS A 75 -8.29 16.53 -10.90
CA CYS A 75 -9.06 16.52 -9.67
C CYS A 75 -10.34 17.37 -9.74
N TYR A 76 -10.40 18.37 -10.63
CA TYR A 76 -11.61 19.15 -10.89
C TYR A 76 -12.78 18.32 -11.43
N ARG A 77 -12.55 17.08 -11.89
CA ARG A 77 -13.63 16.16 -12.30
C ARG A 77 -14.35 15.50 -11.12
N LYS A 78 -13.91 15.75 -9.88
CA LYS A 78 -14.55 15.32 -8.62
C LYS A 78 -14.85 13.82 -8.52
N LYS A 79 -13.96 13.01 -9.10
CA LYS A 79 -14.01 11.56 -9.00
C LYS A 79 -13.35 11.11 -7.68
N PRO A 80 -13.80 10.00 -7.07
CA PRO A 80 -13.05 9.32 -6.03
C PRO A 80 -11.62 9.11 -6.49
N THR A 81 -10.65 9.58 -5.70
CA THR A 81 -9.26 9.69 -6.14
C THR A 81 -8.29 9.27 -5.04
N ILE A 82 -7.34 8.41 -5.39
CA ILE A 82 -6.17 8.10 -4.58
C ILE A 82 -4.95 8.75 -5.24
N LEU A 83 -4.37 9.75 -4.57
CA LEU A 83 -3.08 10.33 -4.97
C LEU A 83 -1.95 9.44 -4.47
N ALA A 84 -1.28 8.75 -5.39
CA ALA A 84 -0.18 7.84 -5.05
C ALA A 84 1.18 8.54 -4.93
N VAL A 85 1.20 9.87 -5.12
CA VAL A 85 2.35 10.76 -4.97
C VAL A 85 2.02 11.76 -3.87
N ASP A 86 2.97 11.97 -2.96
CA ASP A 86 2.84 12.94 -1.88
C ASP A 86 3.23 14.34 -2.36
N PHE A 87 2.24 15.24 -2.43
CA PHE A 87 2.40 16.67 -2.74
C PHE A 87 2.38 17.56 -1.49
N GLY A 88 2.27 16.96 -0.30
CA GLY A 88 2.14 17.63 0.98
C GLY A 88 0.70 18.01 1.35
N GLU A 89 0.47 18.12 2.65
CA GLU A 89 -0.84 18.43 3.25
C GLU A 89 -1.49 19.71 2.71
N GLY A 90 -0.69 20.72 2.35
CA GLY A 90 -1.19 21.98 1.79
C GLY A 90 -1.91 21.76 0.46
N PHE A 91 -1.30 20.97 -0.44
CA PHE A 91 -1.90 20.62 -1.73
C PHE A 91 -3.16 19.78 -1.53
N LEU A 92 -3.10 18.75 -0.67
CA LEU A 92 -4.26 17.89 -0.39
C LEU A 92 -5.45 18.70 0.13
N ARG A 93 -5.23 19.65 1.05
CA ARG A 93 -6.29 20.51 1.59
C ARG A 93 -6.96 21.32 0.49
N GLN A 94 -6.17 21.97 -0.36
CA GLN A 94 -6.69 22.76 -1.48
C GLN A 94 -7.54 21.90 -2.42
N GLN A 95 -7.04 20.73 -2.82
CA GLN A 95 -7.79 19.85 -3.72
C GLN A 95 -9.06 19.27 -3.09
N ARG A 96 -9.07 19.08 -1.76
CA ARG A 96 -10.24 18.60 -1.01
C ARG A 96 -11.35 19.62 -0.86
N GLU A 97 -11.06 20.92 -0.96
CA GLU A 97 -12.11 21.95 -0.99
C GLU A 97 -13.04 21.73 -2.19
N ASP A 98 -12.49 21.30 -3.33
CA ASP A 98 -13.25 21.01 -4.54
C ASP A 98 -13.69 19.54 -4.68
N ASN A 99 -12.83 18.60 -4.30
CA ASN A 99 -13.06 17.16 -4.37
C ASN A 99 -12.87 16.48 -3.00
N PRO A 100 -13.94 16.40 -2.17
CA PRO A 100 -13.85 15.80 -0.84
C PRO A 100 -13.61 14.29 -0.87
N THR A 101 -13.79 13.63 -2.02
CA THR A 101 -13.61 12.18 -2.21
C THR A 101 -12.16 11.79 -2.56
N MET A 102 -11.21 12.67 -2.26
CA MET A 102 -9.80 12.44 -2.47
C MET A 102 -9.10 12.00 -1.19
N ILE A 103 -8.17 11.07 -1.30
CA ILE A 103 -7.18 10.76 -0.28
C ILE A 103 -5.76 10.83 -0.86
N MET A 104 -4.79 11.14 -0.02
CA MET A 104 -3.36 11.04 -0.33
C MET A 104 -2.68 10.28 0.81
N PRO A 105 -2.57 8.96 0.70
CA PRO A 105 -1.96 8.16 1.74
C PRO A 105 -0.45 8.40 1.80
N SER A 106 0.11 8.37 3.01
CA SER A 106 1.58 8.37 3.21
C SER A 106 2.23 7.17 2.51
N SER A 107 1.54 6.03 2.50
CA SER A 107 1.83 4.92 1.61
C SER A 107 0.55 4.22 1.19
N MET A 108 0.55 3.71 -0.05
CA MET A 108 -0.53 2.88 -0.58
C MET A 108 -0.79 1.60 0.25
N CYS A 109 0.16 1.18 1.11
CA CYS A 109 0.01 0.02 1.98
C CYS A 109 -0.43 0.37 3.42
N CYS A 110 -0.66 1.65 3.75
CA CYS A 110 -1.03 2.09 5.10
C CYS A 110 -2.54 2.23 5.31
N ILE A 111 -3.34 2.07 4.25
CA ILE A 111 -4.78 2.35 4.29
C ILE A 111 -5.57 1.06 4.48
N THR A 112 -6.59 1.14 5.32
CA THR A 112 -7.63 0.10 5.50
C THR A 112 -8.87 0.46 4.68
N SER A 113 -9.76 -0.50 4.45
CA SER A 113 -10.99 -0.33 3.67
C SER A 113 -12.12 0.42 4.41
N LYS A 114 -11.78 1.41 5.25
CA LYS A 114 -12.71 2.18 6.09
C LYS A 114 -12.45 3.69 5.96
N THR A 115 -12.17 4.16 4.75
CA THR A 115 -11.99 5.57 4.44
C THR A 115 -13.30 6.36 4.43
N GLY A 116 -14.45 5.69 4.30
CA GLY A 116 -15.77 6.31 4.21
C GLY A 116 -16.15 6.69 2.77
N ILE A 117 -15.32 6.34 1.79
CA ILE A 117 -15.56 6.56 0.36
C ILE A 117 -15.66 5.18 -0.29
N ASN A 118 -16.85 4.80 -0.75
CA ASN A 118 -17.18 3.43 -1.17
C ASN A 118 -16.23 2.86 -2.23
N GLU A 119 -15.87 3.66 -3.23
CA GLU A 119 -15.01 3.26 -4.34
C GLU A 119 -13.57 3.03 -3.88
N ILE A 120 -13.10 3.86 -2.96
CA ILE A 120 -11.77 3.74 -2.35
C ILE A 120 -11.75 2.53 -1.40
N ASP A 121 -12.82 2.32 -0.63
CA ASP A 121 -12.94 1.18 0.28
C ASP A 121 -13.03 -0.14 -0.48
N GLU A 122 -13.72 -0.18 -1.62
CA GLU A 122 -13.75 -1.35 -2.51
C GLU A 122 -12.36 -1.71 -3.02
N TYR A 123 -11.58 -0.71 -3.45
CA TYR A 123 -10.18 -0.92 -3.81
C TYR A 123 -9.36 -1.46 -2.62
N TYR A 124 -9.53 -0.86 -1.44
CA TYR A 124 -8.77 -1.25 -0.24
C TYR A 124 -9.22 -2.55 0.44
N ARG A 125 -10.33 -3.17 0.00
CA ARG A 125 -10.67 -4.56 0.38
C ARG A 125 -9.71 -5.58 -0.22
N HIS A 126 -9.06 -5.21 -1.32
CA HIS A 126 -8.22 -6.10 -2.11
C HIS A 126 -6.74 -5.71 -2.07
N PHE A 127 -6.46 -4.43 -1.89
CA PHE A 127 -5.14 -3.83 -1.78
C PHE A 127 -5.05 -2.98 -0.50
N GLY A 128 -3.87 -2.61 -0.02
CA GLY A 128 -3.75 -1.74 1.16
C GLY A 128 -2.91 -2.36 2.26
N TYR A 129 -3.34 -2.19 3.51
CA TYR A 129 -2.72 -2.84 4.66
C TYR A 129 -2.69 -4.36 4.44
N PRO A 130 -1.51 -4.96 4.21
CA PRO A 130 -1.45 -6.36 3.82
C PRO A 130 -1.97 -7.25 4.93
N LEU A 131 -2.71 -8.29 4.58
CA LEU A 131 -3.23 -9.28 5.51
C LEU A 131 -2.89 -10.67 4.99
N PHE A 132 -2.48 -11.57 5.88
CA PHE A 132 -1.94 -12.86 5.50
C PHE A 132 -2.74 -14.01 6.08
N GLU A 133 -2.87 -15.07 5.29
CA GLU A 133 -3.25 -16.41 5.75
C GLU A 133 -2.00 -17.30 5.66
N VAL A 134 -1.61 -17.91 6.78
CA VAL A 134 -0.39 -18.72 6.88
C VAL A 134 -0.73 -20.13 7.30
N LYS A 135 -0.03 -21.12 6.74
CA LYS A 135 -0.04 -22.50 7.22
C LYS A 135 1.37 -22.95 7.55
N LEU A 136 1.53 -23.48 8.75
CA LEU A 136 2.80 -23.97 9.26
C LEU A 136 2.83 -25.51 9.25
N GLN A 137 3.99 -26.07 8.93
CA GLN A 137 4.25 -27.49 9.12
C GLN A 137 4.99 -27.67 10.44
N ASN A 138 4.31 -28.29 11.40
CA ASN A 138 4.87 -28.60 12.71
C ASN A 138 5.43 -30.03 12.71
N SER A 139 6.70 -30.16 13.08
CA SER A 139 7.32 -31.43 13.46
C SER A 139 7.58 -31.39 14.97
N ASN A 140 7.26 -32.46 15.70
CA ASN A 140 7.32 -32.49 17.17
C ASN A 140 8.68 -32.02 17.70
N GLY A 141 8.70 -30.87 18.38
CA GLY A 141 9.89 -30.32 19.05
C GLY A 141 10.81 -29.46 18.17
N GLU A 142 10.52 -29.34 16.86
CA GLU A 142 11.32 -28.54 15.92
C GLU A 142 10.67 -27.19 15.63
N ILE A 143 11.47 -26.27 15.08
CA ILE A 143 11.00 -24.96 14.61
C ILE A 143 10.03 -25.20 13.44
N PRO A 144 8.80 -24.65 13.48
CA PRO A 144 7.83 -24.81 12.39
C PRO A 144 8.37 -24.30 11.06
N ILE A 145 8.00 -24.98 9.96
CA ILE A 145 8.34 -24.55 8.59
C ILE A 145 7.14 -23.82 7.98
N ILE A 146 7.39 -22.67 7.35
CA ILE A 146 6.37 -21.89 6.66
C ILE A 146 6.00 -22.59 5.35
N ARG A 147 4.91 -23.35 5.32
CA ARG A 147 4.52 -24.15 4.16
C ARG A 147 3.80 -23.34 3.10
N GLU A 148 2.82 -22.54 3.53
CA GLU A 148 1.97 -21.74 2.64
C GLU A 148 1.75 -20.37 3.27
N VAL A 149 1.89 -19.31 2.47
CA VAL A 149 1.49 -17.95 2.85
C VAL A 149 0.72 -17.36 1.68
N LYS A 150 -0.50 -16.91 1.95
CA LYS A 150 -1.39 -16.24 0.99
C LYS A 150 -1.70 -14.84 1.47
N THR A 151 -1.87 -13.93 0.52
CA THR A 151 -2.36 -12.58 0.79
C THR A 151 -3.88 -12.54 0.68
N ILE A 152 -4.54 -12.12 1.76
CA ILE A 152 -5.95 -11.73 1.77
C ILE A 152 -6.04 -10.32 1.14
N VAL A 153 -5.22 -9.41 1.66
CA VAL A 153 -4.98 -8.07 1.13
C VAL A 153 -3.49 -7.98 0.77
N GLU A 154 -3.17 -7.50 -0.43
CA GLU A 154 -1.79 -7.39 -0.91
C GLU A 154 -1.36 -5.93 -1.15
N SER A 155 -0.06 -5.66 -1.25
CA SER A 155 0.37 -4.35 -1.72
C SER A 155 0.02 -4.15 -3.20
N PRO A 156 -0.47 -2.97 -3.61
CA PRO A 156 -0.84 -2.74 -5.00
C PRO A 156 0.37 -2.75 -5.93
N CYS A 157 1.59 -2.52 -5.43
CA CYS A 157 2.81 -2.67 -6.20
C CYS A 157 3.26 -4.14 -6.36
N GLY A 158 2.65 -5.10 -5.66
CA GLY A 158 3.01 -6.52 -5.69
C GLY A 158 4.32 -6.88 -4.99
N ALA A 159 4.93 -5.95 -4.26
CA ALA A 159 6.13 -6.22 -3.44
C ALA A 159 5.85 -7.31 -2.40
N THR A 160 4.66 -7.32 -1.80
CA THR A 160 4.25 -8.32 -0.80
C THR A 160 4.39 -9.74 -1.33
N ASN A 161 3.75 -10.04 -2.46
CA ASN A 161 3.72 -11.39 -3.01
C ASN A 161 5.10 -11.85 -3.49
N VAL A 162 5.93 -10.97 -4.04
CA VAL A 162 7.32 -11.31 -4.40
C VAL A 162 8.14 -11.64 -3.14
N SER A 163 7.99 -10.87 -2.07
CA SER A 163 8.71 -11.12 -0.82
C SER A 163 8.25 -12.39 -0.11
N LEU A 164 6.97 -12.77 -0.23
CA LEU A 164 6.44 -14.01 0.35
C LEU A 164 7.04 -15.27 -0.26
N GLU A 165 7.33 -15.28 -1.57
CA GLU A 165 7.97 -16.43 -2.22
C GLU A 165 9.36 -16.73 -1.62
N HIS A 166 10.05 -15.72 -1.07
CA HIS A 166 11.36 -15.87 -0.47
C HIS A 166 11.34 -16.50 0.94
N ILE A 167 10.19 -16.53 1.62
CA ILE A 167 10.06 -17.15 2.95
C ILE A 167 9.32 -18.48 2.93
N ARG A 168 8.67 -18.83 1.81
CA ARG A 168 8.02 -20.13 1.65
C ARG A 168 9.06 -21.25 1.74
N GLY A 169 8.76 -22.27 2.53
CA GLY A 169 9.64 -23.41 2.81
C GLY A 169 10.76 -23.14 3.82
N LYS A 170 10.82 -21.95 4.44
CA LYS A 170 11.84 -21.60 5.44
C LYS A 170 11.35 -21.83 6.87
N PRO A 171 12.26 -22.05 7.83
CA PRO A 171 11.90 -22.15 9.24
C PRO A 171 11.40 -20.80 9.79
N LEU A 172 10.47 -20.86 10.73
CA LEU A 172 9.95 -19.72 11.47
C LEU A 172 11.01 -19.19 12.45
N THR A 173 11.85 -18.28 11.97
CA THR A 173 12.89 -17.64 12.79
C THR A 173 12.89 -16.12 12.57
N PRO A 174 13.46 -15.35 13.52
CA PRO A 174 13.62 -13.90 13.37
C PRO A 174 14.33 -13.48 12.08
N GLU A 175 15.30 -14.28 11.61
CA GLU A 175 16.06 -14.03 10.39
C GLU A 175 15.17 -14.16 9.15
N THR A 176 14.28 -15.16 9.12
CA THR A 176 13.31 -15.34 8.03
C THR A 176 12.37 -14.14 7.92
N ILE A 177 11.86 -13.62 9.04
CA ILE A 177 10.98 -12.45 9.05
C ILE A 177 11.73 -11.16 8.68
N THR A 178 12.97 -11.03 9.16
CA THR A 178 13.83 -9.90 8.79
C THR A 178 14.13 -9.91 7.29
N ALA A 179 14.43 -11.07 6.72
CA ALA A 179 14.64 -11.23 5.28
C ALA A 179 13.39 -10.85 4.46
N PHE A 180 12.19 -11.21 4.93
CA PHE A 180 10.94 -10.75 4.32
C PHE A 180 10.85 -9.22 4.28
N GLY A 181 11.08 -8.55 5.43
CA GLY A 181 11.04 -7.09 5.50
C GLY A 181 12.06 -6.41 4.58
N LEU A 182 13.29 -6.94 4.52
CA LEU A 182 14.33 -6.44 3.62
C LEU A 182 13.93 -6.59 2.14
N ASN A 183 13.36 -7.73 1.76
CA ASN A 183 12.87 -7.94 0.40
C ASN A 183 11.72 -7.01 0.06
N VAL A 184 10.80 -6.76 1.00
CA VAL A 184 9.72 -5.77 0.78
C VAL A 184 10.32 -4.39 0.51
N ARG A 185 11.34 -3.96 1.28
CA ARG A 185 12.02 -2.68 1.01
C ARG A 185 12.70 -2.65 -0.35
N TYR A 186 13.35 -3.73 -0.75
CA TYR A 186 14.03 -3.83 -2.04
C TYR A 186 13.05 -3.76 -3.22
N GLU A 187 11.90 -4.40 -3.09
CA GLU A 187 10.87 -4.49 -4.14
C GLU A 187 9.95 -3.26 -4.18
N CYS A 188 9.82 -2.55 -3.05
CA CYS A 188 8.97 -1.37 -2.95
C CYS A 188 9.57 -0.21 -3.75
N ARG A 189 8.70 0.50 -4.47
CA ARG A 189 9.04 1.72 -5.23
C ARG A 189 8.48 2.98 -4.58
N GLU A 190 8.28 2.95 -3.27
CA GLU A 190 7.90 4.14 -2.51
C GLU A 190 8.99 5.21 -2.72
N PRO A 191 8.61 6.45 -3.09
CA PRO A 191 9.56 7.53 -3.30
C PRO A 191 10.52 7.70 -2.12
N VAL A 192 11.80 7.94 -2.41
CA VAL A 192 12.82 8.18 -1.38
C VAL A 192 12.47 9.41 -0.53
N SER A 193 11.77 10.41 -1.09
CA SER A 193 11.25 11.54 -0.33
C SER A 193 10.28 11.12 0.77
N ILE A 194 9.42 10.13 0.51
CA ILE A 194 8.52 9.53 1.50
C ILE A 194 9.34 8.73 2.53
N LEU A 195 10.33 7.97 2.07
CA LEU A 195 11.25 7.24 2.96
C LEU A 195 12.04 8.14 3.92
N LEU A 196 12.36 9.36 3.48
CA LEU A 196 13.10 10.37 4.24
C LEU A 196 12.17 11.32 5.03
N SER A 197 10.90 11.43 4.65
CA SER A 197 9.89 12.21 5.37
C SER A 197 9.17 11.39 6.45
N HIS A 198 9.27 10.06 6.39
CA HIS A 198 8.91 9.18 7.51
C HIS A 198 9.62 9.72 8.75
N ARG A 199 8.82 10.14 9.75
CA ARG A 199 9.37 10.69 10.99
C ARG A 199 10.17 9.64 11.76
N ASP A 200 9.90 8.36 11.48
CA ASP A 200 10.59 7.20 12.02
C ASP A 200 10.66 6.05 11.00
N MET A 201 11.64 5.15 11.15
CA MET A 201 11.68 3.89 10.36
C MET A 201 10.40 3.04 10.52
N ALA A 202 9.61 3.33 11.56
CA ALA A 202 8.33 2.75 11.92
C ALA A 202 7.25 2.90 10.83
N ASP A 203 7.25 4.00 10.08
CA ASP A 203 6.24 4.33 9.07
C ASP A 203 6.52 3.68 7.70
N SER A 204 7.58 2.86 7.61
CA SER A 204 7.91 2.21 6.36
C SER A 204 6.89 1.14 5.99
N SER A 205 6.53 1.12 4.69
CA SER A 205 5.74 0.04 4.07
C SER A 205 6.20 -1.36 4.52
N ALA A 206 7.50 -1.59 4.68
CA ALA A 206 8.07 -2.88 5.04
C ALA A 206 7.79 -3.31 6.48
N LEU A 207 7.90 -2.40 7.47
CA LEU A 207 7.64 -2.75 8.85
C LEU A 207 6.16 -3.10 9.04
N LEU A 208 5.25 -2.36 8.41
CA LEU A 208 3.82 -2.66 8.42
C LEU A 208 3.51 -4.08 7.94
N GLN A 209 4.11 -4.51 6.82
CA GLN A 209 3.90 -5.88 6.34
C GLN A 209 4.53 -6.91 7.28
N MET A 210 5.66 -6.60 7.90
CA MET A 210 6.29 -7.49 8.89
C MET A 210 5.40 -7.69 10.12
N ILE A 211 4.82 -6.61 10.66
CA ILE A 211 3.91 -6.69 11.81
C ILE A 211 2.68 -7.52 11.45
N SER A 212 2.03 -7.23 10.33
CA SER A 212 0.88 -8.02 9.88
C SER A 212 1.22 -9.50 9.65
N LEU A 213 2.39 -9.79 9.09
CA LEU A 213 2.86 -11.18 8.93
C LEU A 213 3.13 -11.85 10.27
N LEU A 214 3.72 -11.15 11.23
CA LEU A 214 3.94 -11.65 12.59
C LEU A 214 2.61 -11.97 13.28
N ASP A 215 1.60 -11.11 13.15
CA ASP A 215 0.27 -11.34 13.71
C ASP A 215 -0.39 -12.60 13.12
N ALA A 216 -0.28 -12.79 11.81
CA ALA A 216 -0.79 -14.00 11.14
C ALA A 216 -0.04 -15.27 11.58
N LEU A 217 1.29 -15.19 11.76
CA LEU A 217 2.11 -16.30 12.24
C LEU A 217 1.85 -16.65 13.71
N GLU A 218 1.65 -15.64 14.56
CA GLU A 218 1.34 -15.82 15.97
C GLU A 218 -0.03 -16.48 16.16
N LYS A 219 -1.01 -16.13 15.33
CA LYS A 219 -2.33 -16.79 15.32
C LYS A 219 -2.23 -18.28 15.02
N GLU A 220 -1.34 -18.69 14.11
CA GLU A 220 -1.17 -20.09 13.68
C GLU A 220 -0.27 -20.89 14.65
N ALA A 221 0.75 -20.27 15.25
CA ALA A 221 1.68 -20.93 16.18
C ALA A 221 1.92 -20.12 17.47
N PRO A 222 0.90 -19.93 18.33
CA PRO A 222 1.00 -19.06 19.50
C PRO A 222 2.10 -19.48 20.50
N LYS A 223 2.39 -20.79 20.58
CA LYS A 223 3.45 -21.33 21.45
C LYS A 223 4.85 -20.80 21.10
N GLN A 224 5.09 -20.47 19.83
CA GLN A 224 6.36 -19.94 19.38
C GLN A 224 6.54 -18.46 19.73
N PHE A 225 5.46 -17.75 20.09
CA PHE A 225 5.46 -16.32 20.39
C PHE A 225 5.32 -16.01 21.87
N LEU A 226 5.35 -17.03 22.74
CA LEU A 226 5.32 -16.85 24.20
C LEU A 226 6.49 -15.98 24.68
N GLN A 227 6.27 -15.26 25.79
CA GLN A 227 7.29 -14.41 26.39
C GLN A 227 8.56 -15.22 26.71
N GLY A 228 9.72 -14.72 26.26
CA GLY A 228 11.02 -15.37 26.44
C GLY A 228 11.43 -16.33 25.31
N THR A 229 10.56 -16.63 24.36
CA THR A 229 10.95 -17.32 23.11
C THR A 229 11.68 -16.37 22.15
N PRO A 230 12.54 -16.87 21.24
CA PRO A 230 13.20 -16.01 20.25
C PRO A 230 12.22 -15.19 19.42
N MET A 231 11.12 -15.79 18.98
CA MET A 231 10.08 -15.12 18.18
C MET A 231 9.22 -14.17 19.02
N GLY A 232 8.91 -14.51 20.28
CA GLY A 232 8.21 -13.61 21.19
C GLY A 232 9.00 -12.32 21.51
N ILE A 233 10.30 -12.46 21.80
CA ILE A 233 11.19 -11.31 22.02
C ILE A 233 11.30 -10.46 20.74
N TYR A 234 11.49 -11.10 19.59
CA TYR A 234 11.57 -10.41 18.31
C TYR A 234 10.28 -9.66 17.96
N ALA A 235 9.12 -10.30 18.11
CA ALA A 235 7.83 -9.69 17.82
C ALA A 235 7.54 -8.51 18.76
N SER A 236 7.81 -8.63 20.06
CA SER A 236 7.67 -7.51 21.02
C SER A 236 8.54 -6.33 20.60
N LYS A 237 9.81 -6.57 20.30
CA LYS A 237 10.73 -5.51 19.85
C LYS A 237 10.23 -4.81 18.59
N ARG A 238 9.77 -5.56 17.58
CA ARG A 238 9.25 -4.96 16.33
C ARG A 238 7.96 -4.18 16.56
N ARG A 239 7.09 -4.67 17.43
CA ARG A 239 5.86 -3.96 17.84
C ARG A 239 6.20 -2.70 18.63
N GLU A 240 7.21 -2.70 19.49
CA GLU A 240 7.70 -1.51 20.20
C GLU A 240 8.31 -0.48 19.24
N GLU A 241 9.13 -0.93 18.28
CA GLU A 241 9.65 -0.06 17.21
C GLU A 241 8.51 0.59 16.39
N TYR A 242 7.39 -0.13 16.23
CA TYR A 242 6.19 0.38 15.57
C TYR A 242 5.32 1.27 16.50
N GLN A 243 5.22 0.91 17.79
CA GLN A 243 4.53 1.63 18.86
C GLN A 243 5.40 2.74 19.47
N CYS A 244 6.41 3.25 18.77
CA CYS A 244 6.93 4.59 19.01
C CYS A 244 5.99 5.56 18.27
N PRO A 245 4.92 6.04 18.92
CA PRO A 245 3.81 6.66 18.21
C PRO A 245 4.03 8.17 18.20
N ASN A 246 3.81 8.77 17.06
CA ASN A 246 2.96 9.95 17.11
C ASN A 246 1.54 9.43 17.44
N PRO A 247 0.97 9.72 18.61
CA PRO A 247 -0.13 8.96 19.23
C PRO A 247 -1.53 9.22 18.62
N LYS A 248 -1.63 9.34 17.29
CA LYS A 248 -2.90 9.60 16.58
C LYS A 248 -3.04 8.75 15.31
N SER A 249 -2.98 7.44 15.46
CA SER A 249 -3.34 6.52 14.40
C SER A 249 -4.39 5.56 14.93
N ASP A 250 -5.65 5.88 14.64
CA ASP A 250 -6.85 5.08 14.95
C ASP A 250 -6.90 3.72 14.22
N LEU A 251 -5.79 3.27 13.62
CA LEU A 251 -5.67 2.04 12.82
C LEU A 251 -5.93 0.73 13.61
N PHE A 252 -5.98 0.78 14.94
CA PHE A 252 -6.20 -0.39 15.81
C PHE A 252 -7.45 -0.31 16.67
N ALA A 253 -8.26 0.74 16.52
CA ALA A 253 -9.60 0.72 17.09
C ALA A 253 -10.48 -0.13 16.16
N GLU A 254 -10.87 -1.31 16.64
CA GLU A 254 -11.97 -2.13 16.10
C GLU A 254 -11.64 -3.00 14.88
N VAL A 255 -10.89 -4.07 15.17
CA VAL A 255 -11.12 -5.40 14.59
C VAL A 255 -11.64 -6.31 15.71
N GLU A 256 -12.92 -6.14 16.07
CA GLU A 256 -13.77 -7.16 16.70
C GLU A 256 -15.02 -7.35 15.84
#